data_AF-A0A8S3RGP2-F1
#
_entry.id   AF-A0A8S3RGP2-F1
#
_cell.length_a   1.000
_cell.length_b   1.000
_cell.length_c   1.000
_cell.angle_alpha   90.00
_cell.angle_beta   90.00
_cell.angle_gamma   90.00
#
_symmetry.space_group_name_H-M   'P 1'
#
loop_
_entity.id
_entity.type
_entity.pdbx_description
1 polymer ?
#
loop_
_entity_poly.entity_id
_entity_poly.type
_entity_poly.pdbx_seq_one_letter_code
_entity_poly.pdbx_strand_id
1 'polypeptide(L)'
;MSQIIESCLLGIRKPDPRIFHACLKELDLQPEETVFLDDLGVNVKSARQLGIRTIKVTDPDQAVRDLEKELGGLCMRCHKEDTITVPKHLEINMDKLKSYLNWALKLHSKDPPVIRCFRHGQSNPTYYVFYGGKHLVLRKKPPGKLLPSHAVEREFKVMKAVGQHGVPIPKMNTILHHGVCRWQNLQRSCSCWIDKTAASEVYSEMISTLVKIHSVNISAAGLDDYGKKGGYLQRNMTRWTRQYEASKTHEIEAMDKLIKWLPEHLPQDERVTVVHGDFRVDNMIYHPTKPVAIGVIDWELSTIGDPLTDLATCCLGYYTPSALDVIPGKYIVLSTVKANHIKPLFGRI
;
A
#
# COMPACT_ATOMS: atom_id res chain seq x y z
N MET A 1 -12.11 12.16 -11.09
CA MET A 1 -12.15 13.64 -11.15
C MET A 1 -13.35 14.11 -10.36
N SER A 2 -13.19 15.14 -9.54
CA SER A 2 -14.31 15.89 -8.93
C SER A 2 -15.01 16.71 -10.01
N GLN A 3 -16.33 16.59 -10.13
CA GLN A 3 -17.13 17.51 -10.96
C GLN A 3 -17.45 18.75 -10.12
N ILE A 4 -17.26 19.93 -10.70
CA ILE A 4 -17.63 21.22 -10.12
C ILE A 4 -18.82 21.73 -10.92
N ILE A 5 -19.86 22.20 -10.22
CA ILE A 5 -21.08 22.75 -10.82
C ILE A 5 -21.19 24.20 -10.36
N GLU A 6 -21.04 25.13 -11.29
CA GLU A 6 -21.02 26.56 -11.00
C GLU A 6 -22.43 27.16 -11.09
N SER A 7 -22.92 27.65 -9.95
CA SER A 7 -24.25 28.28 -9.83
C SER A 7 -24.43 29.52 -10.71
N CYS A 8 -23.34 30.25 -10.96
CA CYS A 8 -23.34 31.41 -11.87
C CYS A 8 -23.57 31.02 -13.33
N LEU A 9 -22.95 29.93 -13.82
CA LEU A 9 -23.16 29.42 -15.18
C LEU A 9 -24.59 28.89 -15.39
N LEU A 10 -25.19 28.34 -14.34
CA LEU A 10 -26.59 27.86 -14.36
C LEU A 10 -27.63 28.98 -14.11
N GLY A 11 -27.21 30.18 -13.69
CA GLY A 11 -28.11 31.28 -13.35
C GLY A 11 -29.03 31.02 -12.14
N ILE A 12 -28.75 29.99 -11.33
CA ILE A 12 -29.60 29.51 -10.24
C ILE A 12 -28.74 29.35 -8.98
N ARG A 13 -29.20 29.87 -7.85
CA ARG A 13 -28.48 29.82 -6.56
C ARG A 13 -29.30 29.16 -5.46
N LYS A 14 -28.61 28.54 -4.50
CA LYS A 14 -29.20 28.10 -3.23
C LYS A 14 -29.90 29.31 -2.55
N PRO A 15 -31.08 29.14 -1.90
CA PRO A 15 -31.77 27.89 -1.62
C PRO A 15 -32.76 27.43 -2.71
N ASP A 16 -32.73 27.95 -3.93
CA ASP A 16 -33.67 27.54 -5.00
C ASP A 16 -33.59 26.02 -5.27
N PRO A 17 -34.70 25.26 -5.14
CA PRO A 17 -34.72 23.81 -5.33
C PRO A 17 -34.11 23.33 -6.66
N ARG A 18 -34.14 24.16 -7.72
CA ARG A 18 -33.63 23.82 -9.05
C ARG A 18 -32.12 23.58 -9.06
N ILE A 19 -31.34 24.21 -8.18
CA ILE A 19 -29.88 23.98 -8.14
C ILE A 19 -29.56 22.56 -7.67
N PHE A 20 -30.33 22.04 -6.70
CA PHE A 20 -30.13 20.69 -6.17
C PHE A 20 -30.53 19.62 -7.20
N HIS A 21 -31.64 19.82 -7.92
CA HIS A 21 -32.04 18.95 -9.03
C HIS A 21 -31.00 18.96 -10.16
N ALA A 22 -30.44 20.13 -10.51
CA ALA A 22 -29.36 20.21 -11.48
C ALA A 22 -28.13 19.42 -11.02
N CYS A 23 -27.71 19.57 -9.76
CA CYS A 23 -26.60 18.80 -9.20
C CYS A 23 -26.85 17.29 -9.18
N LEU A 24 -28.02 16.83 -8.76
CA LEU A 24 -28.37 15.40 -8.75
C LEU A 24 -28.35 14.81 -10.17
N LYS A 25 -28.94 15.52 -11.14
CA LYS A 25 -28.98 15.11 -12.54
C LYS A 25 -27.59 15.05 -13.19
N GLU A 26 -26.75 16.06 -12.98
CA GLU A 26 -25.41 16.17 -13.59
C GLU A 26 -24.41 15.17 -12.98
N LEU A 27 -24.62 14.77 -11.72
CA LEU A 27 -23.78 13.81 -11.02
C LEU A 27 -24.26 12.35 -11.13
N ASP A 28 -25.46 12.14 -11.69
CA ASP A 28 -26.20 10.86 -11.77
C ASP A 28 -26.42 10.24 -10.38
N LEU A 29 -27.07 10.99 -9.47
CA LEU A 29 -27.29 10.63 -8.08
C LEU A 29 -28.77 10.69 -7.68
N GLN A 30 -29.21 9.75 -6.83
CA GLN A 30 -30.51 9.81 -6.18
C GLN A 30 -30.44 10.68 -4.90
N PRO A 31 -31.53 11.37 -4.51
CA PRO A 31 -31.55 12.19 -3.29
C PRO A 31 -31.19 11.40 -2.03
N GLU A 32 -31.72 10.19 -1.88
CA GLU A 32 -31.63 9.37 -0.67
C GLU A 32 -30.20 8.83 -0.44
N GLU A 33 -29.39 8.80 -1.48
CA GLU A 33 -27.98 8.40 -1.47
C GLU A 33 -27.02 9.60 -1.33
N THR A 34 -27.55 10.83 -1.40
CA THR A 34 -26.77 12.06 -1.39
C THR A 34 -26.74 12.70 0.00
N VAL A 35 -25.54 13.12 0.44
CA VAL A 35 -25.35 13.96 1.63
C VAL A 35 -24.91 15.37 1.20
N PHE A 36 -25.68 16.38 1.60
CA PHE A 36 -25.40 17.79 1.33
C PHE A 36 -24.95 18.52 2.61
N LEU A 37 -23.90 19.33 2.49
CA LEU A 37 -23.30 20.09 3.58
C LEU A 37 -23.33 21.59 3.25
N ASP A 38 -23.83 22.40 4.19
CA ASP A 38 -23.92 23.86 4.05
C ASP A 38 -23.99 24.53 5.43
N ASP A 39 -23.43 25.72 5.58
CA ASP A 39 -23.46 26.50 6.81
C ASP A 39 -24.80 27.23 7.00
N LEU A 40 -25.47 27.61 5.90
CA LEU A 40 -26.74 28.32 5.90
C LEU A 40 -27.91 27.34 6.05
N GLY A 41 -28.60 27.40 7.18
CA GLY A 41 -29.74 26.53 7.50
C GLY A 41 -30.89 26.58 6.48
N VAL A 42 -31.03 27.67 5.72
CA VAL A 42 -32.02 27.78 4.62
C VAL A 42 -31.69 26.87 3.43
N ASN A 43 -30.40 26.68 3.11
CA ASN A 43 -29.95 25.79 2.04
C ASN A 43 -30.14 24.34 2.46
N VAL A 44 -29.73 24.01 3.69
CA VAL A 44 -29.96 22.70 4.34
C VAL A 44 -31.44 22.32 4.33
N LYS A 45 -32.33 23.26 4.68
CA LYS A 45 -33.78 23.03 4.70
C LYS A 45 -34.34 22.73 3.29
N SER A 46 -33.91 23.48 2.28
CA SER A 46 -34.33 23.29 0.89
C SER A 46 -33.87 21.92 0.34
N ALA A 47 -32.59 21.56 0.52
CA ALA A 47 -32.09 20.24 0.14
C ALA A 47 -32.85 19.09 0.82
N ARG A 48 -33.14 19.23 2.13
CA ARG A 48 -33.89 18.21 2.90
C ARG A 48 -35.32 18.00 2.39
N GLN A 49 -35.97 19.04 1.85
CA GLN A 49 -37.31 18.91 1.25
C GLN A 49 -37.31 18.05 -0.03
N LEU A 50 -36.14 17.79 -0.62
CA LEU A 50 -35.97 16.97 -1.81
C LEU A 50 -35.55 15.52 -1.50
N GLY A 51 -35.57 15.09 -0.23
CA GLY A 51 -35.10 13.76 0.20
C GLY A 51 -33.59 13.66 0.46
N ILE A 52 -32.84 14.74 0.23
CA ILE A 52 -31.38 14.76 0.41
C ILE A 52 -31.00 14.75 1.89
N ARG A 53 -30.08 13.88 2.30
CA ARG A 53 -29.53 13.87 3.67
C ARG A 53 -28.67 15.11 3.88
N THR A 54 -28.72 15.71 5.06
CA THR A 54 -28.26 17.10 5.21
C THR A 54 -27.59 17.39 6.55
N ILE A 55 -26.39 17.96 6.50
CA ILE A 55 -25.57 18.37 7.64
C ILE A 55 -25.42 19.88 7.62
N LYS A 56 -25.72 20.55 8.73
CA LYS A 56 -25.46 21.98 8.89
C LYS A 56 -24.02 22.16 9.40
N VAL A 57 -23.18 22.85 8.65
CA VAL A 57 -21.79 23.11 9.01
C VAL A 57 -21.73 24.31 9.96
N THR A 58 -21.53 24.06 11.26
CA THR A 58 -21.21 25.12 12.24
C THR A 58 -19.76 25.08 12.71
N ASP A 59 -19.15 23.90 12.66
CA ASP A 59 -17.76 23.62 12.96
C ASP A 59 -17.25 22.58 11.94
N PRO A 60 -16.13 22.81 11.23
CA PRO A 60 -15.62 21.86 10.24
C PRO A 60 -15.32 20.48 10.85
N ASP A 61 -14.81 20.44 12.08
CA ASP A 61 -14.48 19.19 12.75
C ASP A 61 -15.73 18.37 13.12
N GLN A 62 -16.80 19.03 13.56
CA GLN A 62 -18.08 18.39 13.83
C GLN A 62 -18.78 17.96 12.53
N ALA A 63 -18.79 18.81 11.50
CA ALA A 63 -19.38 18.46 10.21
C ALA A 63 -18.73 17.21 9.58
N VAL A 64 -17.42 17.03 9.75
CA VAL A 64 -16.75 15.80 9.37
C VAL A 64 -17.22 14.62 10.22
N ARG A 65 -17.33 14.73 11.55
CA ARG A 65 -17.86 13.63 12.40
C ARG A 65 -19.29 13.23 12.01
N ASP A 66 -20.13 14.21 11.71
CA ASP A 66 -21.53 13.98 11.29
C ASP A 66 -21.60 13.30 9.92
N LEU A 67 -20.72 13.68 8.98
CA LEU A 67 -20.61 13.03 7.67
C LEU A 67 -20.08 11.60 7.76
N GLU A 68 -19.08 11.37 8.62
CA GLU A 68 -18.55 10.03 8.91
C GLU A 68 -19.64 9.11 9.49
N LYS A 69 -20.58 9.66 10.27
CA LYS A 69 -21.76 8.95 10.79
C LYS A 69 -22.79 8.63 9.70
N GLU A 70 -23.14 9.60 8.85
CA GLU A 70 -24.07 9.39 7.71
C GLU A 70 -23.55 8.36 6.70
N LEU A 71 -22.24 8.30 6.49
CA LEU A 71 -21.56 7.32 5.63
C LEU A 71 -21.29 5.97 6.32
N GLY A 72 -22.06 5.62 7.36
CA GLY A 72 -21.99 4.31 8.02
C GLY A 72 -20.67 4.06 8.78
N GLY A 73 -20.05 5.10 9.33
CA GLY A 73 -18.75 5.02 10.00
C GLY A 73 -17.54 5.10 9.06
N LEU A 74 -17.74 5.44 7.78
CA LEU A 74 -16.64 5.65 6.85
C LEU A 74 -15.89 6.94 7.19
N CYS A 75 -14.81 6.80 7.96
CA CYS A 75 -13.98 7.94 8.32
C CYS A 75 -13.33 8.60 7.09
N MET A 76 -13.59 9.89 6.94
CA MET A 76 -13.20 10.78 5.86
C MET A 76 -11.78 11.33 6.09
N ARG A 77 -11.44 11.68 7.35
CA ARG A 77 -10.08 12.16 7.74
C ARG A 77 -8.97 11.16 7.44
N CYS A 78 -9.36 9.89 7.32
CA CYS A 78 -8.50 8.74 7.20
C CYS A 78 -8.77 7.97 5.89
N HIS A 79 -9.54 8.54 4.96
CA HIS A 79 -9.67 7.94 3.64
C HIS A 79 -8.32 7.96 2.93
N LYS A 80 -7.85 6.79 2.51
CA LYS A 80 -6.65 6.64 1.70
C LYS A 80 -6.98 5.75 0.51
N GLU A 81 -6.51 6.17 -0.67
CA GLU A 81 -6.57 5.36 -1.88
C GLU A 81 -6.02 3.94 -1.61
N ASP A 82 -6.55 2.95 -2.30
CA ASP A 82 -6.27 1.51 -2.10
C ASP A 82 -6.62 0.92 -0.72
N THR A 83 -7.40 1.62 0.13
CA THR A 83 -7.87 1.08 1.41
C THR A 83 -9.38 0.83 1.48
N ILE A 84 -9.76 -0.25 2.15
CA ILE A 84 -11.13 -0.68 2.44
C ILE A 84 -11.40 -0.66 3.96
N THR A 85 -12.67 -0.74 4.34
CA THR A 85 -13.05 -1.08 5.73
C THR A 85 -12.41 -2.41 6.12
N VAL A 86 -11.95 -2.54 7.37
CA VAL A 86 -11.32 -3.76 7.85
C VAL A 86 -12.33 -4.93 7.79
N PRO A 87 -12.03 -6.03 7.06
CA PRO A 87 -12.91 -7.20 7.05
C PRO A 87 -13.06 -7.80 8.45
N LYS A 88 -14.24 -8.34 8.78
CA LYS A 88 -14.55 -8.89 10.11
C LYS A 88 -13.52 -9.92 10.62
N HIS A 89 -13.02 -10.78 9.74
CA HIS A 89 -11.99 -11.77 10.08
C HIS A 89 -10.60 -11.18 10.31
N LEU A 90 -10.38 -9.90 9.98
CA LEU A 90 -9.13 -9.15 10.16
C LEU A 90 -9.25 -8.05 11.23
N GLU A 91 -10.34 -8.00 11.99
CA GLU A 91 -10.55 -7.01 13.05
C GLU A 91 -9.41 -7.01 14.08
N ILE A 92 -9.16 -5.82 14.65
CA ILE A 92 -8.15 -5.59 15.69
C ILE A 92 -8.86 -5.02 16.91
N ASN A 93 -8.52 -5.52 18.10
CA ASN A 93 -9.02 -4.94 19.34
C ASN A 93 -8.48 -3.50 19.49
N MET A 94 -9.38 -2.52 19.39
CA MET A 94 -9.02 -1.11 19.29
C MET A 94 -8.44 -0.54 20.60
N ASP A 95 -8.85 -1.04 21.77
CA ASP A 95 -8.30 -0.61 23.07
C ASP A 95 -6.86 -1.08 23.26
N LYS A 96 -6.56 -2.33 22.87
CA LYS A 96 -5.18 -2.84 22.85
C LYS A 96 -4.33 -2.07 21.85
N LEU A 97 -4.86 -1.75 20.66
CA LEU A 97 -4.15 -0.92 19.68
C LEU A 97 -3.89 0.50 20.22
N LYS A 98 -4.89 1.16 20.81
CA LYS A 98 -4.76 2.49 21.42
C LYS A 98 -3.70 2.50 22.53
N SER A 99 -3.78 1.53 23.44
CA SER A 99 -2.83 1.38 24.56
C SER A 99 -1.40 1.16 24.07
N TYR A 100 -1.23 0.30 23.07
CA TYR A 100 0.07 0.04 22.45
C TYR A 100 0.64 1.26 21.73
N LEU A 101 -0.15 1.99 20.94
CA LEU A 101 0.31 3.19 20.24
C LEU A 101 0.67 4.32 21.21
N ASN A 102 -0.05 4.45 22.33
CA ASN A 102 0.31 5.39 23.38
C ASN A 102 1.64 5.03 24.06
N TRP A 103 1.83 3.76 24.40
CA TRP A 103 3.07 3.29 25.03
C TRP A 103 4.28 3.37 24.07
N ALA A 104 4.17 2.80 22.87
CA ALA A 104 5.31 2.66 21.95
C ALA A 104 5.66 3.95 21.21
N LEU A 105 4.67 4.80 20.88
CA LEU A 105 4.86 6.00 20.05
C LEU A 105 4.62 7.31 20.82
N LYS A 106 4.25 7.26 22.10
CA LYS A 106 4.00 8.43 22.97
C LYS A 106 2.95 9.41 22.42
N LEU A 107 1.94 8.90 21.72
CA LEU A 107 0.95 9.74 21.01
C LEU A 107 -0.19 10.30 21.88
N HIS A 108 -0.44 9.68 23.04
CA HIS A 108 -1.38 10.09 24.11
C HIS A 108 -2.71 10.73 23.65
N SER A 109 -3.30 10.23 22.55
CA SER A 109 -4.48 10.84 21.93
C SER A 109 -5.78 10.41 22.63
N LYS A 110 -6.65 11.39 22.91
CA LYS A 110 -7.97 11.21 23.54
C LYS A 110 -8.91 10.41 22.64
N ASP A 111 -9.01 10.78 21.37
CA ASP A 111 -9.79 10.08 20.35
C ASP A 111 -9.32 8.63 20.16
N PRO A 112 -10.14 7.71 19.64
CA PRO A 112 -9.69 6.36 19.28
C PRO A 112 -8.80 6.37 18.01
N PRO A 113 -7.92 5.36 17.81
CA PRO A 113 -7.29 5.14 16.52
C PRO A 113 -8.34 4.84 15.45
N VAL A 114 -8.13 5.33 14.23
CA VAL A 114 -8.95 4.92 13.09
C VAL A 114 -8.14 4.00 12.19
N ILE A 115 -8.76 2.92 11.69
CA ILE A 115 -8.08 1.87 10.94
C ILE A 115 -8.81 1.52 9.64
N ARG A 116 -8.03 1.26 8.60
CA ARG A 116 -8.50 0.73 7.30
C ARG A 116 -7.55 -0.38 6.85
N CYS A 117 -8.03 -1.35 6.08
CA CYS A 117 -7.17 -2.40 5.50
C CYS A 117 -6.75 -1.99 4.10
N PHE A 118 -5.49 -2.20 3.70
CA PHE A 118 -5.11 -2.09 2.29
C PHE A 118 -5.73 -3.25 1.49
N ARG A 119 -6.05 -3.01 0.21
CA ARG A 119 -6.52 -4.05 -0.73
C ARG A 119 -5.42 -5.06 -1.09
N HIS A 120 -4.15 -4.68 -0.88
CA HIS A 120 -2.96 -5.44 -1.23
C HIS A 120 -2.19 -5.88 0.03
N GLY A 121 -1.38 -6.93 -0.09
CA GLY A 121 -0.66 -7.56 1.04
C GLY A 121 -1.28 -8.91 1.45
N GLN A 122 -1.35 -9.85 0.50
CA GLN A 122 -2.08 -11.12 0.68
C GLN A 122 -1.44 -12.04 1.74
N SER A 123 -0.11 -12.01 1.89
CA SER A 123 0.61 -12.81 2.89
C SER A 123 0.36 -12.32 4.33
N ASN A 124 0.47 -11.02 4.58
CA ASN A 124 0.37 -10.43 5.92
C ASN A 124 -0.54 -9.19 5.88
N PRO A 125 -1.75 -9.26 6.49
CA PRO A 125 -2.68 -8.13 6.59
C PRO A 125 -2.00 -6.82 6.94
N THR A 126 -2.11 -5.87 6.02
CA THR A 126 -1.50 -4.55 6.12
C THR A 126 -2.61 -3.51 6.25
N TYR A 127 -2.54 -2.69 7.29
CA TYR A 127 -3.55 -1.74 7.69
C TYR A 127 -2.97 -0.33 7.68
N TYR A 128 -3.76 0.64 7.21
CA TYR A 128 -3.52 2.05 7.44
C TYR A 128 -4.16 2.44 8.78
N VAL A 129 -3.43 3.17 9.62
CA VAL A 129 -3.89 3.65 10.92
C VAL A 129 -3.68 5.17 11.01
N PHE A 130 -4.70 5.89 11.48
CA PHE A 130 -4.58 7.31 11.83
C PHE A 130 -4.81 7.48 13.33
N TYR A 131 -3.83 8.07 14.04
CA TYR A 131 -3.91 8.24 15.50
C TYR A 131 -3.01 9.39 15.97
N GLY A 132 -3.51 10.27 16.85
CA GLY A 132 -2.73 11.37 17.43
C GLY A 132 -2.06 12.28 16.38
N GLY A 133 -2.78 12.60 15.29
CA GLY A 133 -2.24 13.38 14.17
C GLY A 133 -1.16 12.68 13.35
N LYS A 134 -0.89 11.39 13.59
CA LYS A 134 0.03 10.57 12.80
C LYS A 134 -0.72 9.63 11.86
N HIS A 135 -0.26 9.61 10.62
CA HIS A 135 -0.48 8.50 9.71
C HIS A 135 0.50 7.38 10.06
N LEU A 136 0.03 6.13 10.03
CA LEU A 136 0.79 4.93 10.38
C LEU A 136 0.37 3.78 9.44
N VAL A 137 1.23 2.77 9.32
CA VAL A 137 0.93 1.50 8.64
C VAL A 137 1.29 0.36 9.58
N LEU A 138 0.31 -0.47 9.91
CA LEU A 138 0.46 -1.67 10.72
C LEU A 138 0.48 -2.89 9.80
N ARG A 139 1.56 -3.68 9.79
CA ARG A 139 1.61 -4.99 9.12
C ARG A 139 1.54 -6.08 10.18
N LYS A 140 0.53 -6.93 10.14
CA LYS A 140 0.24 -7.92 11.19
C LYS A 140 0.11 -9.32 10.58
N LYS A 141 0.49 -10.34 11.35
CA LYS A 141 0.28 -11.75 10.97
C LYS A 141 -1.22 -12.04 10.81
N PRO A 142 -1.64 -12.86 9.83
CA PRO A 142 -3.04 -13.27 9.73
C PRO A 142 -3.48 -14.05 10.99
N PRO A 143 -4.78 -14.14 11.28
CA PRO A 143 -5.29 -15.01 12.33
C PRO A 143 -5.16 -16.50 11.94
N GLY A 144 -5.14 -17.39 12.94
CA GLY A 144 -5.16 -18.85 12.74
C GLY A 144 -3.79 -19.52 12.78
N LYS A 145 -3.73 -20.79 12.32
CA LYS A 145 -2.50 -21.59 12.29
C LYS A 145 -1.61 -21.12 11.14
N LEU A 146 -0.47 -20.50 11.48
CA LEU A 146 0.42 -19.88 10.51
C LEU A 146 1.38 -20.87 9.86
N LEU A 147 1.60 -20.69 8.56
CA LEU A 147 2.76 -21.23 7.86
C LEU A 147 4.02 -20.42 8.17
N PRO A 148 5.24 -20.98 8.01
CA PRO A 148 6.50 -20.27 8.25
C PRO A 148 6.73 -19.00 7.39
N SER A 149 5.93 -18.79 6.35
CA SER A 149 5.94 -17.61 5.48
C SER A 149 5.54 -16.31 6.19
N HIS A 150 4.82 -16.37 7.31
CA HIS A 150 4.30 -15.17 8.01
C HIS A 150 5.31 -14.56 9.00
N ALA A 151 6.57 -14.39 8.58
CA ALA A 151 7.70 -14.00 9.43
C ALA A 151 7.87 -12.46 9.56
N VAL A 152 6.84 -11.76 10.02
CA VAL A 152 6.81 -10.28 10.12
C VAL A 152 7.95 -9.70 11.00
N GLU A 153 8.43 -10.44 12.01
CA GLU A 153 9.61 -10.05 12.81
C GLU A 153 10.90 -10.03 11.99
N ARG A 154 11.00 -10.94 11.02
CA ARG A 154 12.15 -11.08 10.13
C ARG A 154 12.18 -9.96 9.10
N GLU A 155 11.02 -9.51 8.61
CA GLU A 155 10.90 -8.27 7.84
C GLU A 155 11.38 -7.06 8.68
N PHE A 156 10.92 -6.94 9.94
CA PHE A 156 11.34 -5.83 10.81
C PHE A 156 12.86 -5.77 11.03
N LYS A 157 13.48 -6.92 11.32
CA LYS A 157 14.92 -7.02 11.59
C LYS A 157 15.75 -6.53 10.41
N VAL A 158 15.50 -7.06 9.21
CA VAL A 158 16.27 -6.65 8.01
C VAL A 158 16.02 -5.19 7.66
N MET A 159 14.76 -4.74 7.64
CA MET A 159 14.43 -3.36 7.26
C MET A 159 15.07 -2.34 8.20
N LYS A 160 15.08 -2.61 9.51
CA LYS A 160 15.76 -1.74 10.48
C LYS A 160 17.28 -1.75 10.25
N ALA A 161 17.88 -2.92 10.08
CA ALA A 161 19.32 -3.08 9.91
C ALA A 161 19.84 -2.40 8.62
N VAL A 162 19.23 -2.66 7.46
CA VAL A 162 19.64 -2.06 6.18
C VAL A 162 19.37 -0.55 6.15
N GLY A 163 18.31 -0.08 6.83
CA GLY A 163 18.01 1.35 6.96
C GLY A 163 19.07 2.12 7.75
N GLN A 164 19.65 1.50 8.78
CA GLN A 164 20.79 2.05 9.51
C GLN A 164 22.07 2.10 8.66
N HIS A 165 22.11 1.39 7.53
CA HIS A 165 23.22 1.30 6.59
C HIS A 165 22.92 2.00 5.25
N GLY A 166 22.00 2.98 5.25
CA GLY A 166 21.78 3.89 4.12
C GLY A 166 20.85 3.38 3.02
N VAL A 167 20.25 2.20 3.15
CA VAL A 167 19.19 1.75 2.24
C VAL A 167 17.91 2.57 2.53
N PRO A 168 17.28 3.18 1.50
CA PRO A 168 16.03 3.91 1.70
C PRO A 168 14.93 2.93 2.12
N ILE A 169 14.52 2.99 3.38
CA ILE A 169 13.41 2.22 3.94
C ILE A 169 12.46 3.14 4.70
N PRO A 170 11.13 2.88 4.68
CA PRO A 170 10.20 3.69 5.44
C PRO A 170 10.45 3.52 6.95
N LYS A 171 10.46 4.62 7.69
CA LYS A 171 10.82 4.68 9.11
C LYS A 171 10.15 3.56 9.95
N MET A 172 10.98 2.71 10.54
CA MET A 172 10.57 1.60 11.40
C MET A 172 10.49 2.08 12.85
N ASN A 173 9.29 2.29 13.39
CA ASN A 173 9.13 2.86 14.74
C ASN A 173 9.18 1.77 15.82
N THR A 174 8.39 0.71 15.68
CA THR A 174 8.25 -0.32 16.75
C THR A 174 7.74 -1.66 16.21
N ILE A 175 7.96 -2.71 16.99
CA ILE A 175 7.48 -4.07 16.77
C ILE A 175 6.64 -4.55 17.96
N LEU A 176 5.47 -5.12 17.67
CA LEU A 176 4.63 -5.88 18.59
C LEU A 176 4.79 -7.36 18.23
N HIS A 177 4.64 -8.28 19.20
CA HIS A 177 4.67 -9.74 18.96
C HIS A 177 3.62 -10.27 17.97
N HIS A 178 2.76 -9.41 17.42
CA HIS A 178 1.81 -9.73 16.36
C HIS A 178 1.83 -8.75 15.16
N GLY A 179 2.74 -7.78 15.10
CA GLY A 179 2.84 -6.86 13.95
C GLY A 179 3.80 -5.68 14.09
N VAL A 180 4.13 -5.06 12.96
CA VAL A 180 5.07 -3.93 12.81
C VAL A 180 4.33 -2.63 12.58
N CYS A 181 4.70 -1.56 13.30
CA CYS A 181 4.13 -0.23 13.11
C CYS A 181 5.15 0.73 12.46
N ARG A 182 4.88 1.08 11.20
CA ARG A 182 5.56 2.06 10.33
C ARG A 182 4.73 3.37 10.38
N TRP A 183 5.20 4.56 10.03
CA TRP A 183 5.23 5.15 8.66
C TRP A 183 4.92 6.66 8.77
N GLN A 184 5.12 7.47 7.71
CA GLN A 184 4.44 8.75 7.40
C GLN A 184 4.54 9.01 5.87
N ASN A 185 3.48 9.55 5.26
CA ASN A 185 3.39 10.20 3.93
C ASN A 185 4.14 9.60 2.72
N LEU A 186 3.51 8.60 2.08
CA LEU A 186 3.79 8.07 0.74
C LEU A 186 2.45 7.90 -0.01
N GLN A 187 2.45 8.02 -1.34
CA GLN A 187 1.53 7.30 -2.23
C GLN A 187 2.36 6.26 -2.99
N ARG A 188 1.74 5.18 -3.50
CA ARG A 188 2.34 4.35 -4.56
C ARG A 188 2.26 5.10 -5.89
N SER A 189 2.92 6.26 -5.99
CA SER A 189 2.81 7.15 -7.14
C SER A 189 3.77 6.74 -8.27
N CYS A 190 3.56 5.55 -8.84
CA CYS A 190 4.11 5.22 -10.16
C CYS A 190 3.23 5.79 -11.29
N SER A 191 2.00 6.21 -10.99
CA SER A 191 1.02 6.71 -11.96
C SER A 191 1.27 8.13 -12.49
N CYS A 192 2.17 8.91 -11.89
CA CYS A 192 2.47 10.28 -12.31
C CYS A 192 3.81 10.45 -13.07
N TRP A 193 4.56 9.38 -13.32
CA TRP A 193 5.91 9.44 -13.90
C TRP A 193 6.06 8.57 -15.15
N ILE A 194 5.36 8.90 -16.22
CA ILE A 194 5.67 8.39 -17.57
C ILE A 194 5.68 9.54 -18.59
N ASP A 195 6.57 10.51 -18.37
CA ASP A 195 7.33 11.07 -19.50
C ASP A 195 8.60 10.21 -19.66
N LYS A 196 9.06 10.01 -20.90
CA LYS A 196 10.17 9.11 -21.22
C LYS A 196 11.50 9.57 -20.59
N THR A 197 11.65 10.87 -20.37
CA THR A 197 12.79 11.49 -19.67
C THR A 197 12.88 11.05 -18.21
N ALA A 198 11.79 11.16 -17.45
CA ALA A 198 11.73 10.78 -16.04
C ALA A 198 11.95 9.26 -15.83
N ALA A 199 11.58 8.43 -16.80
CA ALA A 199 11.79 6.98 -16.71
C ALA A 199 13.27 6.59 -16.55
N SER A 200 14.19 7.24 -17.26
CA SER A 200 15.62 6.95 -17.14
C SER A 200 16.16 7.23 -15.72
N GLU A 201 15.70 8.31 -15.10
CA GLU A 201 16.08 8.70 -13.74
C GLU A 201 15.51 7.72 -12.70
N VAL A 202 14.24 7.31 -12.85
CA VAL A 202 13.59 6.32 -11.98
C VAL A 202 14.32 4.96 -12.03
N TYR A 203 14.66 4.45 -13.22
CA TYR A 203 15.40 3.20 -13.34
C TYR A 203 16.85 3.33 -12.83
N SER A 204 17.48 4.49 -12.99
CA SER A 204 18.81 4.76 -12.42
C SER A 204 18.78 4.74 -10.89
N GLU A 205 17.77 5.35 -10.27
CA GLU A 205 17.59 5.31 -8.80
C GLU A 205 17.19 3.91 -8.29
N MET A 206 16.46 3.12 -9.08
CA MET A 206 16.19 1.71 -8.78
C MET A 206 17.48 0.90 -8.68
N ILE A 207 18.39 1.02 -9.66
CA ILE A 207 19.67 0.33 -9.65
C ILE A 207 20.59 0.88 -8.54
N SER A 208 20.65 2.20 -8.35
CA SER A 208 21.34 2.85 -7.20
C SER A 208 20.86 2.28 -5.85
N THR A 209 19.55 2.08 -5.70
CA THR A 209 18.95 1.49 -4.50
C THR A 209 19.32 0.02 -4.34
N LEU A 210 19.32 -0.76 -5.43
CA LEU A 210 19.73 -2.16 -5.41
C LEU A 210 21.20 -2.32 -4.98
N VAL A 211 22.09 -1.49 -5.54
CA VAL A 211 23.51 -1.44 -5.15
C VAL A 211 23.66 -1.12 -3.66
N LYS A 212 22.89 -0.17 -3.10
CA LYS A 212 22.88 0.12 -1.66
C LYS A 212 22.50 -1.12 -0.83
N ILE A 213 21.50 -1.90 -1.24
CA ILE A 213 21.09 -3.14 -0.56
C ILE A 213 22.23 -4.16 -0.58
N HIS A 214 22.80 -4.42 -1.76
CA HIS A 214 23.85 -5.43 -1.94
C HIS A 214 25.19 -5.03 -1.28
N SER A 215 25.40 -3.73 -1.04
CA SER A 215 26.59 -3.21 -0.35
C SER A 215 26.49 -3.20 1.18
N VAL A 216 25.37 -3.61 1.78
CA VAL A 216 25.24 -3.68 3.24
C VAL A 216 26.18 -4.75 3.80
N ASN A 217 27.14 -4.34 4.64
CA ASN A 217 27.98 -5.26 5.39
C ASN A 217 27.11 -6.05 6.39
N ILE A 218 26.94 -7.34 6.12
CA ILE A 218 26.05 -8.25 6.87
C ILE A 218 26.37 -8.25 8.37
N SER A 219 27.65 -8.29 8.74
CA SER A 219 28.06 -8.39 10.14
C SER A 219 27.95 -7.06 10.88
N ALA A 220 28.33 -5.94 10.25
CA ALA A 220 28.10 -4.60 10.79
C ALA A 220 26.59 -4.30 10.98
N ALA A 221 25.75 -4.84 10.10
CA ALA A 221 24.30 -4.75 10.18
C ALA A 221 23.64 -5.71 11.21
N GLY A 222 24.40 -6.60 11.86
CA GLY A 222 23.84 -7.58 12.80
C GLY A 222 22.93 -8.62 12.13
N LEU A 223 23.26 -9.01 10.89
CA LEU A 223 22.49 -9.94 10.05
C LEU A 223 23.20 -11.29 9.82
N ASP A 224 24.23 -11.63 10.61
CA ASP A 224 24.97 -12.90 10.48
C ASP A 224 24.09 -14.16 10.61
N ASP A 225 23.03 -14.08 11.43
CA ASP A 225 22.02 -15.12 11.67
C ASP A 225 20.77 -14.98 10.78
N TYR A 226 20.74 -14.02 9.85
CA TYR A 226 19.53 -13.69 9.07
C TYR A 226 19.18 -14.73 7.99
N GLY A 227 20.18 -15.48 7.54
CA GLY A 227 20.08 -16.54 6.54
C GLY A 227 21.42 -17.28 6.40
N LYS A 228 21.37 -18.54 5.93
CA LYS A 228 22.59 -19.34 5.73
C LYS A 228 23.49 -18.72 4.65
N LYS A 229 24.75 -18.45 4.99
CA LYS A 229 25.80 -17.98 4.07
C LYS A 229 26.26 -19.13 3.16
N GLY A 230 26.53 -18.82 1.88
CA GLY A 230 27.00 -19.76 0.84
C GLY A 230 25.97 -20.83 0.43
N GLY A 231 26.09 -21.40 -0.77
CA GLY A 231 25.19 -22.41 -1.35
C GLY A 231 23.72 -21.97 -1.47
N TYR A 232 23.46 -20.68 -1.58
CA TYR A 232 22.13 -20.09 -1.71
C TYR A 232 21.42 -20.52 -3.00
N LEU A 233 22.10 -20.49 -4.16
CA LEU A 233 21.50 -20.84 -5.45
C LEU A 233 21.03 -22.30 -5.48
N GLN A 234 21.88 -23.24 -5.06
CA GLN A 234 21.54 -24.66 -4.93
C GLN A 234 20.32 -24.87 -4.01
N ARG A 235 20.30 -24.23 -2.84
CA ARG A 235 19.16 -24.34 -1.89
C ARG A 235 17.86 -23.80 -2.48
N ASN A 236 17.90 -22.69 -3.20
CA ASN A 236 16.71 -22.16 -3.84
C ASN A 236 16.23 -23.09 -4.93
N MET A 237 17.13 -23.64 -5.76
CA MET A 237 16.75 -24.62 -6.78
C MET A 237 16.03 -25.83 -6.16
N THR A 238 16.64 -26.49 -5.18
CA THR A 238 16.02 -27.63 -4.46
C THR A 238 14.68 -27.25 -3.82
N ARG A 239 14.55 -26.05 -3.24
CA ARG A 239 13.30 -25.57 -2.64
C ARG A 239 12.21 -25.36 -3.70
N TRP A 240 12.52 -24.65 -4.79
CA TRP A 240 11.54 -24.32 -5.82
C TRP A 240 11.12 -25.55 -6.61
N THR A 241 12.03 -26.48 -6.94
CA THR A 241 11.68 -27.80 -7.49
C THR A 241 10.67 -28.51 -6.58
N ARG A 242 10.97 -28.63 -5.27
CA ARG A 242 10.06 -29.30 -4.33
C ARG A 242 8.70 -28.60 -4.21
N GLN A 243 8.65 -27.27 -4.30
CA GLN A 243 7.40 -26.53 -4.28
C GLN A 243 6.60 -26.68 -5.59
N TYR A 244 7.27 -26.73 -6.74
CA TYR A 244 6.64 -27.02 -8.02
C TYR A 244 6.02 -28.42 -8.02
N GLU A 245 6.79 -29.47 -7.70
CA GLU A 245 6.27 -30.85 -7.66
C GLU A 245 5.07 -30.99 -6.70
N ALA A 246 5.13 -30.35 -5.52
CA ALA A 246 4.04 -30.37 -4.55
C ALA A 246 2.80 -29.55 -4.95
N SER A 247 2.87 -28.76 -6.03
CA SER A 247 1.75 -27.95 -6.55
C SER A 247 1.46 -28.18 -8.04
N LYS A 248 2.09 -29.19 -8.66
CA LYS A 248 1.93 -29.56 -10.08
C LYS A 248 0.50 -30.04 -10.31
N THR A 249 -0.26 -29.30 -11.14
CA THR A 249 -1.65 -29.60 -11.49
C THR A 249 -1.79 -30.40 -12.78
N HIS A 250 -0.80 -30.30 -13.67
CA HIS A 250 -0.66 -31.04 -14.91
C HIS A 250 0.81 -31.07 -15.34
N GLU A 251 1.14 -31.91 -16.33
CA GLU A 251 2.48 -31.95 -16.93
C GLU A 251 2.83 -30.64 -17.65
N ILE A 252 4.09 -30.20 -17.51
CA ILE A 252 4.65 -29.03 -18.21
C ILE A 252 6.09 -29.38 -18.60
N GLU A 253 6.26 -29.98 -19.78
CA GLU A 253 7.55 -30.50 -20.27
C GLU A 253 8.71 -29.48 -20.17
N ALA A 254 8.41 -28.19 -20.35
CA ALA A 254 9.38 -27.11 -20.20
C ALA A 254 9.90 -26.95 -18.75
N MET A 255 9.03 -27.11 -17.74
CA MET A 255 9.45 -27.08 -16.34
C MET A 255 10.24 -28.32 -15.94
N ASP A 256 9.84 -29.50 -16.43
CA ASP A 256 10.59 -30.74 -16.17
C ASP A 256 12.02 -30.66 -16.76
N LYS A 257 12.16 -30.10 -17.97
CA LYS A 257 13.47 -29.78 -18.58
C LYS A 257 14.27 -28.77 -17.76
N LEU A 258 13.65 -27.67 -17.29
CA LEU A 258 14.32 -26.66 -16.47
C LEU A 258 14.80 -27.23 -15.11
N ILE A 259 13.97 -28.05 -14.45
CA ILE A 259 14.30 -28.71 -13.18
C ILE A 259 15.50 -29.64 -13.32
N LYS A 260 15.65 -30.31 -14.47
CA LYS A 260 16.84 -31.12 -14.76
C LYS A 260 18.06 -30.26 -15.10
N TRP A 261 17.90 -29.24 -15.95
CA TRP A 261 19.01 -28.46 -16.50
C TRP A 261 19.63 -27.49 -15.50
N LEU A 262 18.82 -26.75 -14.74
CA LEU A 262 19.29 -25.66 -13.88
C LEU A 262 20.29 -26.10 -12.79
N PRO A 263 20.13 -27.25 -12.08
CA PRO A 263 21.12 -27.71 -11.10
C PRO A 263 22.51 -28.00 -11.70
N GLU A 264 22.58 -28.41 -12.97
CA GLU A 264 23.83 -28.71 -13.68
C GLU A 264 24.55 -27.45 -14.18
N HIS A 265 23.85 -26.30 -14.22
CA HIS A 265 24.31 -25.05 -14.85
C HIS A 265 24.30 -23.84 -13.88
N LEU A 266 24.35 -24.08 -12.57
CA LEU A 266 24.46 -23.00 -11.59
C LEU A 266 25.84 -22.30 -11.70
N PRO A 267 25.90 -20.96 -11.56
CA PRO A 267 27.15 -20.23 -11.39
C PRO A 267 28.01 -20.80 -10.25
N GLN A 268 29.31 -20.94 -10.48
CA GLN A 268 30.26 -21.42 -9.47
C GLN A 268 30.62 -20.33 -8.46
N ASP A 269 30.75 -19.08 -8.92
CA ASP A 269 31.09 -17.92 -8.10
C ASP A 269 29.83 -17.32 -7.43
N GLU A 270 29.50 -17.82 -6.25
CA GLU A 270 28.40 -17.27 -5.44
C GLU A 270 28.90 -16.16 -4.50
N ARG A 271 28.28 -14.98 -4.56
CA ARG A 271 28.49 -13.88 -3.62
C ARG A 271 27.49 -13.96 -2.47
N VAL A 272 27.88 -13.41 -1.31
CA VAL A 272 27.08 -13.45 -0.08
C VAL A 272 26.69 -12.02 0.31
N THR A 273 25.51 -11.58 -0.10
CA THR A 273 24.96 -10.24 0.21
C THR A 273 23.61 -10.36 0.93
N VAL A 274 23.08 -9.25 1.43
CA VAL A 274 21.63 -9.13 1.68
C VAL A 274 20.93 -9.11 0.31
N VAL A 275 19.91 -9.93 0.12
CA VAL A 275 19.05 -9.94 -1.08
C VAL A 275 17.61 -9.64 -0.68
N HIS A 276 16.89 -8.89 -1.51
CA HIS A 276 15.48 -8.54 -1.30
C HIS A 276 14.53 -9.71 -1.59
N GLY A 277 14.89 -10.58 -2.54
CA GLY A 277 14.11 -11.74 -2.98
C GLY A 277 12.98 -11.41 -3.97
N ASP A 278 12.46 -10.18 -3.94
CA ASP A 278 11.43 -9.69 -4.87
C ASP A 278 11.69 -8.22 -5.27
N PHE A 279 12.90 -7.91 -5.74
CA PHE A 279 13.28 -6.51 -6.06
C PHE A 279 12.73 -6.09 -7.42
N ARG A 280 11.77 -5.16 -7.41
CA ARG A 280 11.08 -4.64 -8.61
C ARG A 280 10.53 -3.24 -8.33
N VAL A 281 10.32 -2.46 -9.39
CA VAL A 281 10.01 -1.02 -9.34
C VAL A 281 8.77 -0.67 -8.49
N ASP A 282 7.78 -1.56 -8.42
CA ASP A 282 6.53 -1.37 -7.68
C ASP A 282 6.60 -1.76 -6.17
N ASN A 283 7.71 -2.40 -5.78
CA ASN A 283 8.15 -2.56 -4.39
C ASN A 283 9.05 -1.39 -3.93
N MET A 284 9.26 -0.39 -4.78
CA MET A 284 9.86 0.89 -4.40
C MET A 284 8.78 1.96 -4.24
N ILE A 285 9.05 2.94 -3.37
CA ILE A 285 8.29 4.19 -3.33
C ILE A 285 9.24 5.37 -3.50
N TYR A 286 8.83 6.26 -4.40
CA TYR A 286 9.55 7.45 -4.78
C TYR A 286 9.00 8.70 -4.08
N HIS A 287 9.80 9.75 -4.05
CA HIS A 287 9.37 11.06 -3.59
C HIS A 287 8.25 11.61 -4.50
N PRO A 288 7.17 12.22 -3.96
CA PRO A 288 6.00 12.63 -4.77
C PRO A 288 6.30 13.56 -5.96
N THR A 289 7.42 14.29 -5.90
CA THR A 289 7.84 15.27 -6.93
C THR A 289 9.27 15.05 -7.46
N LYS A 290 9.94 13.93 -7.13
CA LYS A 290 11.33 13.66 -7.54
C LYS A 290 11.59 12.17 -7.78
N PRO A 291 12.45 11.77 -8.74
CA PRO A 291 12.83 10.38 -9.00
C PRO A 291 13.85 9.85 -7.96
N VAL A 292 13.54 10.00 -6.67
CA VAL A 292 14.39 9.59 -5.54
C VAL A 292 13.63 8.57 -4.70
N ALA A 293 14.27 7.45 -4.37
CA ALA A 293 13.65 6.39 -3.57
C ALA A 293 13.61 6.80 -2.09
N ILE A 294 12.41 6.80 -1.52
CA ILE A 294 12.18 7.09 -0.09
C ILE A 294 11.75 5.85 0.70
N GLY A 295 11.65 4.70 0.04
CA GLY A 295 11.45 3.42 0.71
C GLY A 295 11.38 2.21 -0.21
N VAL A 296 12.07 1.12 0.14
CA VAL A 296 11.87 -0.22 -0.41
C VAL A 296 10.96 -1.03 0.53
N ILE A 297 10.01 -1.78 -0.01
CA ILE A 297 8.99 -2.54 0.73
C ILE A 297 8.86 -3.99 0.25
N ASP A 298 8.10 -4.79 1.01
CA ASP A 298 7.85 -6.22 0.77
C ASP A 298 9.07 -7.14 0.90
N TRP A 299 9.79 -6.96 2.00
CA TRP A 299 10.98 -7.73 2.38
C TRP A 299 10.66 -9.18 2.83
N GLU A 300 9.49 -9.73 2.54
CA GLU A 300 9.07 -11.06 3.06
C GLU A 300 9.89 -12.23 2.50
N LEU A 301 10.39 -12.09 1.26
CA LEU A 301 11.28 -13.07 0.62
C LEU A 301 12.78 -12.81 0.83
N SER A 302 13.14 -11.69 1.47
CA SER A 302 14.54 -11.27 1.62
C SER A 302 15.36 -12.25 2.44
N THR A 303 16.68 -12.33 2.21
CA THR A 303 17.58 -13.29 2.89
C THR A 303 19.04 -12.89 2.71
N ILE A 304 19.96 -13.68 3.23
CA ILE A 304 21.34 -13.71 2.75
C ILE A 304 21.40 -14.63 1.52
N GLY A 305 22.03 -14.17 0.44
CA GLY A 305 22.06 -14.87 -0.85
C GLY A 305 22.90 -14.16 -1.92
N ASP A 306 22.77 -14.60 -3.16
CA ASP A 306 23.51 -14.02 -4.29
C ASP A 306 22.78 -12.81 -4.89
N PRO A 307 23.44 -11.64 -5.03
CA PRO A 307 22.83 -10.42 -5.57
C PRO A 307 22.30 -10.56 -7.00
N LEU A 308 22.80 -11.53 -7.79
CA LEU A 308 22.32 -11.78 -9.14
C LEU A 308 20.86 -12.22 -9.20
N THR A 309 20.30 -12.81 -8.14
CA THR A 309 18.86 -13.17 -8.15
C THR A 309 17.96 -11.94 -8.07
N ASP A 310 18.32 -10.93 -7.28
CA ASP A 310 17.56 -9.66 -7.29
C ASP A 310 17.72 -8.93 -8.63
N LEU A 311 18.91 -8.94 -9.21
CA LEU A 311 19.15 -8.35 -10.53
C LEU A 311 18.34 -9.07 -11.62
N ALA A 312 18.28 -10.40 -11.60
CA ALA A 312 17.46 -11.19 -12.50
C ALA A 312 15.96 -10.88 -12.35
N THR A 313 15.45 -10.76 -11.11
CA THR A 313 14.07 -10.33 -10.84
C THR A 313 13.79 -8.92 -11.37
N CYS A 314 14.73 -7.99 -11.17
CA CYS A 314 14.65 -6.64 -11.70
C CYS A 314 14.62 -6.61 -13.25
N CYS A 315 15.42 -7.46 -13.89
CA CYS A 315 15.48 -7.59 -15.34
C CYS A 315 14.29 -8.35 -15.96
N LEU A 316 13.49 -9.11 -15.18
CA LEU A 316 12.39 -9.94 -15.69
C LEU A 316 11.36 -9.15 -16.51
N GLY A 317 11.18 -7.86 -16.22
CA GLY A 317 10.31 -6.96 -16.98
C GLY A 317 10.72 -6.79 -18.46
N TYR A 318 12.00 -6.96 -18.80
CA TYR A 318 12.48 -6.89 -20.19
C TYR A 318 12.23 -8.18 -20.99
N TYR A 319 12.04 -9.31 -20.30
CA TYR A 319 11.86 -10.63 -20.91
C TYR A 319 10.40 -11.12 -20.87
N THR A 320 9.51 -10.43 -20.15
CA THR A 320 8.08 -10.74 -20.11
C THR A 320 7.38 -10.24 -21.37
N PRO A 321 6.72 -11.10 -22.17
CA PRO A 321 5.91 -10.65 -23.31
C PRO A 321 4.82 -9.65 -22.92
N SER A 322 4.65 -8.59 -23.71
CA SER A 322 3.60 -7.57 -23.50
C SER A 322 2.17 -8.07 -23.60
N ALA A 323 1.98 -9.30 -24.09
CA ALA A 323 0.69 -9.98 -24.26
C ALA A 323 0.32 -10.93 -23.10
N LEU A 324 1.17 -11.08 -22.08
CA LEU A 324 0.73 -11.72 -20.84
C LEU A 324 -0.14 -10.73 -20.07
N ASP A 325 -1.41 -11.07 -19.87
CA ASP A 325 -2.25 -10.44 -18.86
C ASP A 325 -1.63 -10.72 -17.49
N VAL A 326 -0.80 -9.77 -17.05
CA VAL A 326 -0.10 -9.87 -15.77
C VAL A 326 -1.14 -9.95 -14.66
N ILE A 327 -1.06 -11.03 -13.88
CA ILE A 327 -1.91 -11.34 -12.73
C ILE A 327 -2.31 -10.05 -11.98
N PRO A 328 -3.62 -9.71 -11.90
CA PRO A 328 -4.09 -8.53 -11.19
C PRO A 328 -3.53 -8.47 -9.77
N GLY A 329 -2.67 -7.47 -9.53
CA GLY A 329 -1.95 -7.30 -8.27
C GLY A 329 -0.43 -7.53 -8.31
N LYS A 330 0.18 -7.85 -9.47
CA LYS A 330 1.67 -7.96 -9.60
C LYS A 330 2.35 -6.96 -10.52
N TYR A 331 1.68 -6.29 -11.44
CA TYR A 331 2.13 -5.02 -12.01
C TYR A 331 0.91 -4.12 -12.27
N ILE A 332 1.12 -2.80 -12.35
CA ILE A 332 0.03 -1.87 -12.68
C ILE A 332 -0.29 -2.04 -14.17
N VAL A 333 -1.35 -2.79 -14.47
CA VAL A 333 -1.99 -2.74 -15.78
C VAL A 333 -2.58 -1.34 -15.97
N LEU A 334 -2.15 -0.64 -17.01
CA LEU A 334 -2.76 0.63 -17.42
C LEU A 334 -4.10 0.36 -18.11
N SER A 335 -5.10 -0.02 -17.33
CA SER A 335 -6.50 -0.05 -17.75
C SER A 335 -7.31 0.98 -16.94
N THR A 336 -8.06 1.82 -17.65
CA THR A 336 -8.89 2.88 -17.07
C THR A 336 -10.10 2.29 -16.34
N VAL A 337 -9.91 1.87 -15.09
CA VAL A 337 -11.00 1.45 -14.22
C VAL A 337 -11.70 2.70 -13.66
N LYS A 338 -12.96 2.90 -14.04
CA LYS A 338 -13.83 3.94 -13.44
C LYS A 338 -13.93 3.68 -11.93
N ALA A 339 -13.46 4.62 -11.12
CA ALA A 339 -13.49 4.51 -9.67
C ALA A 339 -14.94 4.62 -9.14
N ASN A 340 -15.44 3.54 -8.54
CA ASN A 340 -16.73 3.53 -7.83
C ASN A 340 -16.78 4.68 -6.81
N HIS A 341 -17.90 5.42 -6.84
CA HIS A 341 -17.90 6.81 -6.43
C HIS A 341 -17.99 7.04 -4.92
N ILE A 342 -16.96 7.71 -4.39
CA ILE A 342 -17.15 8.75 -3.38
C ILE A 342 -16.58 10.03 -4.02
N LYS A 343 -17.47 10.94 -4.45
CA LYS A 343 -17.09 12.25 -5.03
C LYS A 343 -17.14 13.30 -3.91
N PRO A 344 -16.02 13.74 -3.30
CA PRO A 344 -16.06 14.82 -2.33
C PRO A 344 -16.44 16.15 -3.01
N LEU A 345 -17.53 16.76 -2.55
CA LEU A 345 -17.96 18.09 -2.94
C LEU A 345 -17.25 19.14 -2.08
N PHE A 346 -16.28 19.85 -2.67
CA PHE A 346 -15.74 21.09 -2.10
C PHE A 346 -16.13 22.26 -3.00
N GLY A 347 -17.21 22.95 -2.64
CA GLY A 347 -17.48 24.28 -3.17
C GLY A 347 -16.53 25.28 -2.50
N ARG A 348 -15.72 25.98 -3.30
CA ARG A 348 -15.16 27.27 -2.86
C ARG A 348 -16.26 28.32 -2.96
N ILE A 349 -16.24 29.27 -2.02
CA ILE A 349 -16.93 30.56 -2.12
C ILE A 349 -16.09 31.46 -3.04
#